data_AF-A0A964AR99-F1
#
_entry.id   AF-A0A964AR99-F1
#
_cell.length_a   1.000
_cell.length_b   1.000
_cell.length_c   1.000
_cell.angle_alpha   90.00
_cell.angle_beta   90.00
_cell.angle_gamma   90.00
#
_symmetry.space_group_name_H-M   'P 1'
#
loop_
_entity.id
_entity.type
_entity.pdbx_description
1 polymer ?
#
loop_
_entity_poly.entity_id
_entity_poly.type
_entity_poly.pdbx_seq_one_letter_code
_entity_poly.pdbx_strand_id
1 'polypeptide(L)'
;MQKLPQLRVDGEVHPVDLADLDEDIRQGRVLADAELSYAPWTGEDFVPLGALPQLAEAFESPNAGFVRHLLRGPLPWASTAVTAVVLAAGLLQIGLMIVGGAFRAQALWVLNLYGRSAVGFEPLLFDGAWWSPWGSQLVHSGPTHLFPNLAVLGYAGYRVERALGPTGYAVVAAAALLGGVAAVTILQPIPVVGSSILGFGLWGAQLAIGFRMGDTMPSRHRAFYGYGNLAIFVVLFAGTLAGENVSHYAHVGGFAGGALAAVLVKPPFMFPATARARVRTRLWGLAAALAIAPSFLGPVLRHVPWVAYWPPQEVDLVDVGATVTVPGRLLPEDGERAYTMTARGMPAWNISRRDLTFVFCGLDRLRWDQVEGGDPLTGEALARYWSSVEGDAHAIEAPPPRAPGWTAHALEFVDEDGTPKFRLVEHHLLRGRYLNRVGYVVNVDEGGASGPREPLYRSIAASVRVGEPPDLAKAREQHARSPTSPRIRLELARALWDLGDLVQADAIYALVVDTPSPQQSKAVSERLSMWASHPDAFADAPDPPWFEQWMVDLNHDRQLQVDGIHWLSAEGRCAVARVHHQRFAEERPDAAELVTTAEAVLRCEGAL
;
A
#
# COMPACT_ATOMS: atom_id res chain seq x y z
N MET A 1 5.13 4.50 83.67
CA MET A 1 4.42 4.38 82.38
C MET A 1 5.34 4.93 81.30
N GLN A 2 5.76 4.13 80.32
CA GLN A 2 6.43 4.68 79.15
C GLN A 2 5.44 5.55 78.38
N LYS A 3 5.85 6.75 78.01
CA LYS A 3 5.07 7.64 77.14
C LYS A 3 4.93 6.95 75.79
N LEU A 4 3.69 6.82 75.30
CA LEU A 4 3.42 6.27 73.97
C LEU A 4 4.07 7.15 72.89
N PRO A 5 4.49 6.60 71.75
CA PRO A 5 5.04 7.38 70.64
C PRO A 5 4.03 8.44 70.19
N GLN A 6 4.51 9.67 69.99
CA GLN A 6 3.69 10.79 69.53
C GLN A 6 4.24 11.32 68.21
N LEU A 7 3.38 11.36 67.19
CA LEU A 7 3.68 11.92 65.87
C LEU A 7 3.09 13.32 65.77
N ARG A 8 3.87 14.28 65.30
CA ARG A 8 3.42 15.62 64.95
C ARG A 8 3.40 15.80 63.43
N VAL A 9 2.22 16.08 62.87
CA VAL A 9 2.01 16.35 61.44
C VAL A 9 1.25 17.67 61.32
N ASP A 10 1.76 18.61 60.53
CA ASP A 10 1.13 19.93 60.31
C ASP A 10 0.77 20.69 61.61
N GLY A 11 1.53 20.46 62.68
CA GLY A 11 1.32 21.10 63.99
C GLY A 11 0.36 20.37 64.93
N GLU A 12 -0.35 19.35 64.46
CA GLU A 12 -1.21 18.50 65.29
C GLU A 12 -0.46 17.27 65.81
N VAL A 13 -0.70 16.89 67.07
CA VAL A 13 -0.03 15.77 67.74
C VAL A 13 -0.99 14.62 67.93
N HIS A 14 -0.62 13.45 67.41
CA HIS A 14 -1.41 12.22 67.48
C HIS A 14 -0.58 11.07 68.07
N PRO A 15 -1.16 10.18 68.89
CA PRO A 15 -0.51 8.93 69.25
C PRO A 15 -0.34 8.06 67.99
N VAL A 16 0.77 7.33 67.89
CA VAL A 16 1.07 6.49 66.72
C VAL A 16 1.65 5.14 67.13
N ASP A 17 1.31 4.08 66.41
CA ASP A 17 2.02 2.80 66.47
C ASP A 17 3.24 2.83 65.53
N LEU A 18 4.38 2.29 65.95
CA LEU A 18 5.61 2.38 65.17
C LEU A 18 5.58 1.53 63.90
N ALA A 19 4.84 0.42 63.87
CA ALA A 19 4.69 -0.40 62.67
C ALA A 19 3.75 0.28 61.67
N ASP A 20 2.65 0.86 62.16
CA ASP A 20 1.76 1.69 61.33
C ASP A 20 2.50 2.91 60.76
N LEU A 21 3.36 3.55 61.56
CA LEU A 21 4.21 4.66 61.11
C LEU A 21 5.21 4.23 60.02
N ASP A 22 5.88 3.09 60.19
CA ASP A 22 6.81 2.56 59.18
C ASP A 22 6.09 2.30 57.86
N GLU A 23 4.92 1.66 57.90
CA GLU A 23 4.10 1.41 56.72
C GLU A 23 3.56 2.72 56.11
N ASP A 24 3.12 3.67 56.92
CA ASP A 24 2.67 4.99 56.45
C ASP A 24 3.79 5.78 55.76
N ILE A 25 5.02 5.71 56.27
CA ILE A 25 6.20 6.27 55.62
C ILE A 25 6.46 5.53 54.31
N ARG A 26 6.45 4.19 54.32
CA ARG A 26 6.69 3.37 53.11
C ARG A 26 5.68 3.69 52.02
N GLN A 27 4.43 3.93 52.37
CA GLN A 27 3.36 4.33 51.44
C GLN A 27 3.39 5.81 51.05
N GLY A 28 4.26 6.62 51.68
CA GLY A 28 4.36 8.05 51.43
C GLY A 28 3.21 8.87 51.99
N ARG A 29 2.45 8.32 52.96
CA ARG A 29 1.38 9.02 53.68
C ARG A 29 1.94 10.00 54.71
N VAL A 30 3.07 9.66 55.32
CA VAL A 30 3.80 10.52 56.26
C VAL A 30 5.14 10.96 55.65
N LEU A 31 5.42 12.26 55.73
CA LEU A 31 6.59 12.89 55.12
C LEU A 31 7.76 13.03 56.10
N ALA A 32 8.96 13.27 55.57
CA ALA A 32 10.20 13.31 56.35
C ALA A 32 10.32 14.51 57.32
N ASP A 33 9.51 15.54 57.12
CA ASP A 33 9.40 16.75 57.93
C ASP A 33 8.42 16.62 59.11
N ALA A 34 7.58 15.58 59.13
CA ALA A 34 6.83 15.23 60.34
C ALA A 34 7.80 14.89 61.48
N GLU A 35 7.39 15.11 62.73
CA GLU A 35 8.26 14.95 63.89
C GLU A 35 7.77 13.82 64.80
N LEU A 36 8.69 13.01 65.32
CA LEU A 36 8.40 11.95 66.28
C LEU A 36 8.97 12.30 67.65
N SER A 37 8.17 12.12 68.70
CA SER A 37 8.65 12.03 70.08
C SER A 37 8.48 10.59 70.57
N TYR A 38 9.61 9.89 70.73
CA TYR A 38 9.66 8.53 71.24
C TYR A 38 10.97 8.34 72.02
N ALA A 39 10.87 8.24 73.35
CA ALA A 39 12.02 8.27 74.25
C ALA A 39 13.21 7.36 73.84
N PRO A 40 13.00 6.12 73.34
CA PRO A 40 14.11 5.27 72.89
C PRO A 40 14.87 5.78 71.66
N TRP A 41 14.26 6.62 70.81
CA TRP A 41 14.88 7.12 69.57
C TRP A 41 15.22 8.61 69.63
N THR A 42 14.39 9.41 70.29
CA THR A 42 14.44 10.89 70.22
C THR A 42 14.59 11.56 71.58
N GLY A 43 14.57 10.80 72.69
CA GLY A 43 14.52 11.37 74.02
C GLY A 43 13.18 12.07 74.30
N GLU A 44 13.21 13.26 74.90
CA GLU A 44 11.99 14.04 75.18
C GLU A 44 11.58 14.97 74.03
N ASP A 45 12.47 15.15 73.05
CA ASP A 45 12.28 16.09 71.94
C ASP A 45 11.48 15.48 70.79
N PHE A 46 10.85 16.37 70.03
CA PHE A 46 10.29 16.07 68.72
C PHE A 46 11.40 16.19 67.68
N VAL A 47 11.71 15.09 66.99
CA VAL A 47 12.77 15.04 65.99
C VAL A 47 12.16 14.71 64.63
N PRO A 48 12.54 15.42 63.55
CA PRO A 48 12.07 15.10 62.20
C PRO A 48 12.34 13.65 61.82
N LEU A 49 11.34 12.97 61.26
CA LEU A 49 11.43 11.55 60.89
C LEU A 49 12.61 11.28 59.94
N GLY A 50 12.89 12.21 59.02
CA GLY A 50 14.00 12.08 58.07
C GLY A 50 15.40 12.13 58.69
N ALA A 51 15.52 12.58 59.96
CA ALA A 51 16.78 12.58 60.69
C ALA A 51 17.01 11.25 61.46
N LEU A 52 16.00 10.38 61.55
CA LEU A 52 16.06 9.13 62.31
C LEU A 52 16.65 7.99 61.44
N PRO A 53 17.82 7.43 61.79
CA PRO A 53 18.42 6.34 61.03
C PRO A 53 17.54 5.08 60.95
N GLN A 54 16.70 4.85 61.98
CA GLN A 54 15.78 3.71 62.08
C GLN A 54 14.73 3.69 60.97
N LEU A 55 14.35 4.87 60.45
CA LEU A 55 13.33 5.04 59.42
C LEU A 55 13.93 5.28 58.02
N ALA A 56 15.26 5.28 57.90
CA ALA A 56 15.95 5.58 56.65
C ALA A 56 15.52 4.63 55.52
N GLU A 57 15.36 3.33 55.82
CA GLU A 57 14.92 2.32 54.84
C GLU A 57 13.49 2.58 54.35
N ALA A 58 12.58 2.96 55.26
CA ALA A 58 11.19 3.27 54.92
C ALA A 58 11.10 4.44 53.92
N PHE A 59 11.92 5.48 54.11
CA PHE A 59 12.03 6.61 53.19
C PHE A 59 12.74 6.30 51.84
N GLU A 60 13.40 5.14 51.73
CA GLU A 60 13.96 4.63 50.48
C GLU A 60 12.99 3.75 49.69
N SER A 61 11.82 3.44 50.25
CA SER A 61 10.79 2.66 49.56
C SER A 61 10.27 3.35 48.28
N PRO A 62 9.73 2.58 47.31
CA PRO A 62 9.28 3.13 46.03
C PRO A 62 8.22 4.22 46.16
N ASN A 63 7.21 4.02 47.00
CA ASN A 63 6.07 4.92 47.15
C ASN A 63 6.48 6.22 47.87
N ALA A 64 7.27 6.11 48.95
CA ALA A 64 7.88 7.27 49.60
C ALA A 64 8.74 8.10 48.62
N GLY A 65 9.55 7.42 47.80
CA GLY A 65 10.38 8.05 46.77
C GLY A 65 9.56 8.81 45.72
N PHE A 66 8.46 8.23 45.27
CA PHE A 66 7.53 8.82 44.32
C PHE A 66 6.82 10.06 44.89
N VAL A 67 6.24 9.97 46.09
CA VAL A 67 5.57 11.10 46.74
C VAL A 67 6.54 12.26 46.96
N ARG A 68 7.75 11.97 47.49
CA ARG A 68 8.80 12.98 47.67
C ARG A 68 9.16 13.68 46.37
N HIS A 69 9.28 12.94 45.26
CA HIS A 69 9.57 13.53 43.95
C HIS A 69 8.44 14.45 43.47
N LEU A 70 7.20 13.95 43.55
CA LEU A 70 6.02 14.66 43.09
C LEU A 70 5.76 15.95 43.89
N LEU A 71 6.04 15.96 45.20
CA LEU A 71 5.91 17.13 46.06
C LEU A 71 7.00 18.18 45.80
N ARG A 72 8.26 17.76 45.56
CA ARG A 72 9.37 18.68 45.22
C ARG A 72 9.10 19.52 43.98
N GLY A 73 8.35 18.95 43.02
CA GLY A 73 7.94 19.67 41.81
C GLY A 73 9.11 20.16 40.96
N PRO A 74 10.00 19.26 40.49
CA PRO A 74 11.13 19.67 39.66
C PRO A 74 10.66 20.36 38.37
N LEU A 75 11.50 21.28 37.87
CA LEU A 75 11.27 21.95 36.59
C LEU A 75 11.22 20.89 35.46
N PRO A 76 10.14 20.86 34.67
CA PRO A 76 9.91 19.84 33.64
C PRO A 76 10.61 20.25 32.34
N TRP A 77 11.94 20.25 32.38
CA TRP A 77 12.76 20.80 31.30
C TRP A 77 12.64 19.98 30.00
N ALA A 78 12.46 18.66 30.08
CA ALA A 78 12.45 17.80 28.90
C ALA A 78 11.16 18.02 28.08
N SER A 79 10.01 18.02 28.74
CA SER A 79 8.72 18.32 28.12
C SER A 79 8.63 19.76 27.63
N THR A 80 9.19 20.72 28.39
CA THR A 80 9.29 22.11 27.96
C THR A 80 10.15 22.23 26.69
N ALA A 81 11.31 21.57 26.64
CA ALA A 81 12.19 21.59 25.47
C ALA A 81 11.51 20.99 24.22
N VAL A 82 10.85 19.83 24.35
CA VAL A 82 10.11 19.23 23.22
C VAL A 82 9.00 20.16 22.73
N THR A 83 8.22 20.73 23.64
CA THR A 83 7.13 21.66 23.29
C THR A 83 7.68 22.91 22.61
N ALA A 84 8.79 23.46 23.11
CA ALA A 84 9.45 24.64 22.53
C ALA A 84 10.02 24.37 21.14
N VAL A 85 10.62 23.19 20.91
CA VAL A 85 11.13 22.78 19.59
C VAL A 85 9.98 22.65 18.59
N VAL A 86 8.87 22.00 18.97
CA VAL A 86 7.69 21.87 18.11
C VAL A 86 7.08 23.24 17.81
N LEU A 87 6.99 24.13 18.81
CA LEU A 87 6.51 25.49 18.63
C LEU A 87 7.40 26.28 17.66
N ALA A 88 8.72 26.25 17.86
CA ALA A 88 9.67 26.95 17.02
C ALA A 88 9.62 26.45 15.55
N ALA A 89 9.59 25.14 15.35
CA ALA A 89 9.47 24.53 14.02
C ALA A 89 8.14 24.91 13.35
N GLY A 90 7.02 24.82 14.08
CA GLY A 90 5.70 25.17 13.55
C GLY A 90 5.55 26.66 13.23
N LEU A 91 6.09 27.56 14.07
CA LEU A 91 6.11 29.00 13.78
C LEU A 91 6.99 29.32 12.58
N LEU A 92 8.15 28.68 12.45
CA LEU A 92 9.01 28.81 11.28
C LEU A 92 8.27 28.36 10.02
N GLN A 93 7.61 27.20 10.06
CA GLN A 93 6.80 26.69 8.96
C GLN A 93 5.70 27.68 8.55
N ILE A 94 4.92 28.20 9.51
CA ILE A 94 3.84 29.17 9.26
C ILE A 94 4.42 30.47 8.68
N GLY A 95 5.53 30.96 9.21
CA GLY A 95 6.22 32.15 8.69
C GLY A 95 6.66 31.96 7.24
N LEU A 96 7.23 30.80 6.91
CA LEU A 96 7.62 30.45 5.55
C LEU A 96 6.41 30.33 4.61
N MET A 97 5.26 29.82 5.08
CA MET A 97 4.02 29.78 4.31
C MET A 97 3.50 31.19 3.98
N ILE A 98 3.52 32.10 4.95
CA ILE A 98 3.08 33.49 4.75
C ILE A 98 3.98 34.20 3.74
N VAL A 99 5.31 34.05 3.86
CA VAL A 99 6.27 34.63 2.91
C VAL A 99 6.17 33.96 1.53
N GLY A 100 5.96 32.65 1.49
CA GLY A 100 5.80 31.89 0.24
C GLY A 100 4.51 32.18 -0.52
N GLY A 101 3.46 32.65 0.15
CA GLY A 101 2.28 33.22 -0.51
C GLY A 101 2.61 34.42 -1.42
N ALA A 102 3.73 35.12 -1.16
CA ALA A 102 4.22 36.21 -2.00
C ALA A 102 5.20 35.75 -3.11
N PHE A 103 5.75 34.54 -3.03
CA PHE A 103 6.77 34.04 -3.95
C PHE A 103 6.65 32.52 -4.25
N ARG A 104 6.42 32.17 -5.52
CA ARG A 104 6.12 30.81 -5.98
C ARG A 104 7.18 29.75 -5.62
N ALA A 105 8.46 30.09 -5.61
CA ALA A 105 9.54 29.15 -5.28
C ALA A 105 9.49 28.70 -3.82
N GLN A 106 9.18 29.60 -2.89
CA GLN A 106 9.07 29.34 -1.46
C GLN A 106 7.84 28.49 -1.13
N ALA A 107 6.72 28.69 -1.84
CA ALA A 107 5.55 27.82 -1.71
C ALA A 107 5.86 26.36 -2.08
N LEU A 108 6.62 26.13 -3.16
CA LEU A 108 7.06 24.79 -3.57
C LEU A 108 8.01 24.16 -2.54
N TRP A 109 8.91 24.96 -1.95
CA TRP A 109 9.80 24.51 -0.88
C TRP A 109 9.04 24.02 0.37
N VAL A 110 8.01 24.75 0.80
CA VAL A 110 7.22 24.36 1.97
C VAL A 110 6.41 23.08 1.70
N LEU A 111 5.83 22.95 0.51
CA LEU A 111 5.14 21.72 0.10
C LEU A 111 6.11 20.52 0.06
N ASN A 112 7.33 20.73 -0.41
CA ASN A 112 8.38 19.71 -0.42
C ASN A 112 8.78 19.29 1.01
N LEU A 113 8.98 20.24 1.92
CA LEU A 113 9.30 19.97 3.33
C LEU A 113 8.18 19.17 4.01
N TYR A 114 6.93 19.55 3.76
CA TYR A 114 5.75 18.85 4.28
C TYR A 114 5.68 17.41 3.75
N GLY A 115 5.85 17.21 2.44
CA GLY A 115 5.87 15.89 1.81
C GLY A 115 7.01 15.00 2.33
N ARG A 116 8.23 15.53 2.44
CA ARG A 116 9.42 14.79 2.90
C ARG A 116 9.42 14.47 4.40
N SER A 117 8.65 15.22 5.19
CA SER A 117 8.54 15.02 6.63
C SER A 117 7.39 14.09 7.01
N ALA A 118 6.42 13.88 6.12
CA ALA A 118 5.29 13.00 6.38
C ALA A 118 5.74 11.56 6.61
N VAL A 119 5.20 10.93 7.65
CA VAL A 119 5.48 9.54 7.99
C VAL A 119 4.35 8.65 7.49
N GLY A 120 4.68 7.49 6.95
CA GLY A 120 3.67 6.55 6.51
C GLY A 120 4.27 5.33 5.82
N PHE A 121 3.39 4.59 5.17
CA PHE A 121 3.75 3.41 4.41
C PHE A 121 4.75 3.74 3.29
N GLU A 122 4.38 4.65 2.38
CA GLU A 122 5.25 5.01 1.24
C GLU A 122 6.57 5.65 1.66
N PRO A 123 6.59 6.68 2.54
CA PRO A 123 7.83 7.35 2.90
C PRO A 123 8.86 6.41 3.53
N LEU A 124 8.43 5.50 4.40
CA LEU A 124 9.33 4.55 5.06
C LEU A 124 9.71 3.39 4.14
N LEU A 125 8.74 2.83 3.42
CA LEU A 125 8.96 1.60 2.66
C LEU A 125 9.65 1.88 1.33
N PHE A 126 9.28 2.92 0.61
CA PHE A 126 9.81 3.19 -0.73
C PHE A 126 10.78 4.36 -0.72
N ASP A 127 10.45 5.49 -0.10
CA ASP A 127 11.25 6.71 -0.28
C ASP A 127 12.51 6.73 0.60
N GLY A 128 12.70 5.74 1.47
CA GLY A 128 13.85 5.65 2.37
C GLY A 128 13.89 6.78 3.41
N ALA A 129 12.75 7.41 3.68
CA ALA A 129 12.61 8.55 4.58
C ALA A 129 12.68 8.12 6.05
N TRP A 130 13.81 7.53 6.46
CA TRP A 130 14.07 7.05 7.81
C TRP A 130 13.97 8.16 8.87
N TRP A 131 14.09 9.43 8.45
CA TRP A 131 13.93 10.64 9.28
C TRP A 131 12.47 11.07 9.50
N SER A 132 11.54 10.61 8.65
CA SER A 132 10.13 11.03 8.69
C SER A 132 9.41 10.76 10.02
N PRO A 133 9.74 9.72 10.83
CA PRO A 133 9.16 9.55 12.15
C PRO A 133 9.32 10.80 13.03
N TRP A 134 10.50 11.43 13.03
CA TRP A 134 10.73 12.65 13.81
C TRP A 134 10.30 13.91 13.07
N GLY A 135 10.57 13.99 11.76
CA GLY A 135 10.20 15.14 10.92
C GLY A 135 8.69 15.41 10.96
N SER A 136 7.88 14.36 10.93
CA SER A 136 6.41 14.47 11.01
C SER A 136 5.94 15.14 12.30
N GLN A 137 6.69 15.05 13.41
CA GLN A 137 6.30 15.68 14.67
C GLN A 137 6.54 17.19 14.68
N LEU A 138 7.34 17.70 13.74
CA LEU A 138 7.74 19.10 13.68
C LEU A 138 6.93 19.93 12.69
N VAL A 139 6.19 19.28 11.79
CA VAL A 139 5.38 19.95 10.75
C VAL A 139 3.89 19.72 10.98
N HIS A 140 3.10 20.74 10.70
CA HIS A 140 1.64 20.73 10.89
C HIS A 140 0.94 21.27 9.65
N SER A 141 -0.32 20.88 9.43
CA SER A 141 -1.12 21.39 8.30
C SER A 141 -1.48 22.87 8.43
N GLY A 142 -1.39 23.45 9.64
CA GLY A 142 -1.62 24.87 9.88
C GLY A 142 -1.75 25.20 11.37
N PRO A 143 -2.06 26.47 11.71
CA PRO A 143 -2.17 26.94 13.10
C PRO A 143 -3.20 26.19 13.94
N THR A 144 -4.35 25.85 13.33
CA THR A 144 -5.45 25.10 13.98
C THR A 144 -5.07 23.67 14.31
N HIS A 145 -4.03 23.12 13.69
CA HIS A 145 -3.46 21.81 14.01
C HIS A 145 -2.28 21.93 15.00
N LEU A 146 -1.46 22.98 14.90
CA LEU A 146 -0.30 23.21 15.78
C LEU A 146 -0.70 23.51 17.23
N PHE A 147 -1.57 24.51 17.45
CA PHE A 147 -1.82 25.02 18.81
C PHE A 147 -2.50 24.01 19.75
N PRO A 148 -3.52 23.24 19.33
CA PRO A 148 -4.09 22.18 20.17
C PRO A 148 -3.05 21.11 20.53
N ASN A 149 -2.17 20.73 19.60
CA ASN A 149 -1.09 19.80 19.87
C ASN A 149 -0.11 20.36 20.90
N LEU A 150 0.28 21.64 20.79
CA LEU A 150 1.14 22.29 21.78
C LEU A 150 0.49 22.36 23.17
N ALA A 151 -0.82 22.62 23.23
CA ALA A 151 -1.56 22.62 24.49
C ALA A 151 -1.50 21.25 25.17
N VAL A 152 -1.68 20.16 24.40
CA VAL A 152 -1.57 18.79 24.92
C VAL A 152 -0.13 18.44 25.31
N LEU A 153 0.86 18.75 24.47
CA LEU A 153 2.28 18.51 24.78
C LEU A 153 2.70 19.21 26.07
N GLY A 154 2.33 20.48 26.24
CA GLY A 154 2.60 21.24 27.45
C GLY A 154 1.85 20.68 28.67
N TYR A 155 0.54 20.43 28.54
CA TYR A 155 -0.30 19.96 29.64
C TYR A 155 0.04 18.54 30.10
N ALA A 156 0.08 17.58 29.18
CA ALA A 156 0.31 16.18 29.47
C ALA A 156 1.81 15.92 29.71
N GLY A 157 2.69 16.53 28.91
CA GLY A 157 4.13 16.39 29.06
C GLY A 157 4.63 16.86 30.41
N TYR A 158 4.16 18.02 30.90
CA TYR A 158 4.42 18.50 32.25
C TYR A 158 4.11 17.44 33.31
N ARG A 159 2.96 16.79 33.21
CA ARG A 159 2.47 15.83 34.21
C ARG A 159 3.21 14.52 34.14
N VAL A 160 3.44 14.00 32.94
CA VAL A 160 4.22 12.78 32.73
C VAL A 160 5.64 12.96 33.25
N GLU A 161 6.31 14.07 32.93
CA GLU A 161 7.66 14.36 33.45
C GLU A 161 7.66 14.58 34.96
N ARG A 162 6.65 15.26 35.52
CA ARG A 162 6.55 15.44 36.98
C ARG A 162 6.35 14.12 37.73
N ALA A 163 5.65 13.15 37.13
CA ALA A 163 5.37 11.86 37.76
C ALA A 163 6.48 10.81 37.53
N LEU A 164 7.19 10.86 36.39
CA LEU A 164 8.18 9.84 36.01
C LEU A 164 9.61 10.39 35.85
N GLY A 165 9.82 11.68 36.04
CA GLY A 165 11.07 12.37 35.75
C GLY A 165 11.44 12.39 34.26
N PRO A 166 12.56 13.03 33.90
CA PRO A 166 12.96 13.22 32.50
C PRO A 166 13.26 11.91 31.77
N THR A 167 13.84 10.91 32.45
CA THR A 167 14.11 9.60 31.82
C THR A 167 12.84 8.82 31.54
N GLY A 168 11.86 8.88 32.44
CA GLY A 168 10.58 8.22 32.21
C GLY A 168 9.78 8.93 31.13
N TYR A 169 9.78 10.26 31.10
CA TYR A 169 9.22 11.07 30.01
C TYR A 169 9.83 10.68 28.66
N ALA A 170 11.16 10.55 28.58
CA ALA A 170 11.85 10.18 27.35
C ALA A 170 11.45 8.79 26.83
N VAL A 171 11.34 7.79 27.74
CA VAL A 171 10.87 6.45 27.37
C VAL A 171 9.41 6.49 26.88
N VAL A 172 8.54 7.24 27.55
CA VAL A 172 7.13 7.39 27.15
C VAL A 172 7.01 8.06 25.77
N ALA A 173 7.72 9.17 25.55
CA ALA A 173 7.69 9.88 24.27
C ALA A 173 8.22 9.01 23.12
N ALA A 174 9.31 8.27 23.35
CA ALA A 174 9.88 7.35 22.36
C ALA A 174 8.96 6.16 22.07
N ALA A 175 8.32 5.58 23.09
CA ALA A 175 7.36 4.49 22.92
C ALA A 175 6.07 4.95 22.21
N ALA A 176 5.58 6.15 22.51
CA ALA A 176 4.48 6.77 21.80
C ALA A 176 4.82 6.98 20.32
N LEU A 177 6.00 7.50 20.03
CA LEU A 177 6.49 7.66 18.67
C LEU A 177 6.51 6.32 17.92
N LEU A 178 7.12 5.29 18.51
CA LEU A 178 7.17 3.96 17.92
C LEU A 178 5.77 3.37 17.68
N GLY A 179 4.89 3.43 18.67
CA GLY A 179 3.53 2.91 18.55
C GLY A 179 2.70 3.63 17.48
N GLY A 180 2.76 4.97 17.46
CA GLY A 180 2.05 5.78 16.47
C GLY A 180 2.57 5.56 15.05
N VAL A 181 3.90 5.55 14.87
CA VAL A 181 4.51 5.31 13.56
C VAL A 181 4.20 3.91 13.07
N ALA A 182 4.34 2.88 13.91
CA ALA A 182 3.99 1.52 13.54
C ALA A 182 2.51 1.40 13.10
N ALA A 183 1.58 2.00 13.85
CA ALA A 183 0.16 1.99 13.50
C ALA A 183 -0.10 2.72 12.16
N VAL A 184 0.50 3.88 11.92
CA VAL A 184 0.37 4.59 10.65
C VAL A 184 0.92 3.76 9.50
N THR A 185 2.14 3.25 9.62
CA THR A 185 2.79 2.51 8.54
C THR A 185 2.01 1.25 8.17
N ILE A 186 1.41 0.56 9.15
CA ILE A 186 0.71 -0.70 8.92
C ILE A 186 -0.76 -0.53 8.54
N LEU A 187 -1.46 0.48 9.10
CA LEU A 187 -2.92 0.57 9.00
C LEU A 187 -3.42 1.79 8.23
N GLN A 188 -2.62 2.85 8.13
CA GLN A 188 -3.04 4.08 7.47
C GLN A 188 -2.70 4.03 5.96
N PRO A 189 -3.64 4.37 5.06
CA PRO A 189 -3.37 4.44 3.62
C PRO A 189 -2.57 5.68 3.24
N ILE A 190 -2.77 6.80 3.93
CA ILE A 190 -2.19 8.11 3.58
C ILE A 190 -1.11 8.52 4.60
N PRO A 191 0.03 9.08 4.17
CA PRO A 191 1.04 9.62 5.08
C PRO A 191 0.49 10.72 6.00
N VAL A 192 1.04 10.81 7.21
CA VAL A 192 0.55 11.71 8.27
C VAL A 192 1.66 12.64 8.76
N VAL A 193 1.23 13.77 9.31
CA VAL A 193 2.08 14.74 10.00
C VAL A 193 1.41 15.22 11.29
N GLY A 194 2.17 15.92 12.11
CA GLY A 194 1.75 16.55 13.35
C GLY A 194 2.24 15.78 14.57
N SER A 195 2.58 16.54 15.61
CA SER A 195 2.98 16.04 16.93
C SER A 195 1.87 15.36 17.75
N SER A 196 0.71 15.10 17.14
CA SER A 196 -0.42 14.47 17.82
C SER A 196 -0.11 13.02 18.28
N ILE A 197 0.80 12.31 17.60
CA ILE A 197 1.31 11.01 18.08
C ILE A 197 1.88 11.13 19.49
N LEU A 198 2.75 12.12 19.71
CA LEU A 198 3.32 12.40 21.02
C LEU A 198 2.26 12.90 22.00
N GLY A 199 1.35 13.77 21.55
CA GLY A 199 0.26 14.28 22.39
C GLY A 199 -0.64 13.18 22.95
N PHE A 200 -1.14 12.28 22.10
CA PHE A 200 -1.97 11.15 22.51
C PHE A 200 -1.18 10.14 23.35
N GLY A 201 0.10 9.92 23.05
CA GLY A 201 0.94 9.07 23.89
C GLY A 201 1.17 9.61 25.29
N LEU A 202 1.41 10.92 25.43
CA LEU A 202 1.53 11.57 26.73
C LEU A 202 0.20 11.56 27.49
N TRP A 203 -0.92 11.71 26.78
CA TRP A 203 -2.24 11.52 27.38
C TRP A 203 -2.43 10.08 27.90
N GLY A 204 -2.19 9.07 27.07
CA GLY A 204 -2.28 7.66 27.47
C GLY A 204 -1.39 7.33 28.66
N ALA A 205 -0.18 7.89 28.69
CA ALA A 205 0.72 7.79 29.83
C ALA A 205 0.15 8.46 31.09
N GLN A 206 -0.38 9.68 30.98
CA GLN A 206 -1.00 10.40 32.10
C GLN A 206 -2.20 9.65 32.69
N LEU A 207 -3.00 9.00 31.84
CA LEU A 207 -4.10 8.14 32.25
C LEU A 207 -3.57 6.90 33.00
N ALA A 208 -2.64 6.17 32.39
CA ALA A 208 -2.03 4.98 32.96
C ALA A 208 -1.31 5.23 34.29
N ILE A 209 -0.61 6.36 34.41
CA ILE A 209 0.02 6.81 35.65
C ILE A 209 -1.02 6.98 36.77
N GLY A 210 -2.19 7.55 36.47
CA GLY A 210 -3.25 7.70 37.47
C GLY A 210 -3.84 6.37 37.92
N PHE A 211 -4.02 5.41 37.01
CA PHE A 211 -4.49 4.07 37.40
C PHE A 211 -3.44 3.28 38.17
N ARG A 212 -2.16 3.46 37.85
CA ARG A 212 -1.08 2.72 38.48
C ARG A 212 -0.66 3.30 39.83
N MET A 213 -0.61 4.63 39.95
CA MET A 213 0.02 5.33 41.08
C MET A 213 -0.94 6.31 41.78
N GLY A 214 -2.21 6.37 41.36
CA GLY A 214 -3.17 7.36 41.86
C GLY A 214 -3.48 7.27 43.35
N ASP A 215 -3.46 6.06 43.92
CA ASP A 215 -3.67 5.87 45.37
C ASP A 215 -2.46 6.32 46.21
N THR A 216 -1.26 6.31 45.61
CA THR A 216 -0.04 6.83 46.23
C THR A 216 0.11 8.34 46.03
N MET A 217 -0.59 8.95 45.08
CA MET A 217 -0.48 10.38 44.83
C MET A 217 -1.13 11.21 45.93
N PRO A 218 -0.52 12.33 46.34
CA PRO A 218 -1.19 13.34 47.16
C PRO A 218 -2.49 13.80 46.49
N SER A 219 -3.56 13.98 47.28
CA SER A 219 -4.92 14.27 46.80
C SER A 219 -4.98 15.46 45.82
N ARG A 220 -4.17 16.49 46.05
CA ARG A 220 -4.05 17.68 45.18
C ARG A 220 -3.57 17.38 43.76
N HIS A 221 -2.83 16.29 43.57
CA HIS A 221 -2.31 15.86 42.27
C HIS A 221 -3.21 14.82 41.61
N ARG A 222 -3.84 13.93 42.41
CA ARG A 222 -4.68 12.83 41.92
C ARG A 222 -5.77 13.28 40.93
N ALA A 223 -6.37 14.45 41.15
CA ALA A 223 -7.41 15.02 40.26
C ALA A 223 -6.94 15.26 38.82
N PHE A 224 -5.64 15.29 38.56
CA PHE A 224 -5.09 15.52 37.22
C PHE A 224 -4.63 14.24 36.52
N TYR A 225 -4.75 13.07 37.13
CA TYR A 225 -4.36 11.79 36.53
C TYR A 225 -5.54 10.82 36.50
N GLY A 226 -5.43 9.76 35.69
CA GLY A 226 -6.50 8.77 35.58
C GLY A 226 -7.80 9.43 35.08
N TYR A 227 -8.94 9.02 35.65
CA TYR A 227 -10.25 9.58 35.28
C TYR A 227 -10.37 11.11 35.47
N GLY A 228 -9.57 11.71 36.37
CA GLY A 228 -9.67 13.13 36.68
C GLY A 228 -9.33 14.06 35.51
N ASN A 229 -8.59 13.58 34.51
CA ASN A 229 -8.26 14.37 33.30
C ASN A 229 -9.18 14.09 32.10
N LEU A 230 -10.10 13.11 32.20
CA LEU A 230 -10.87 12.65 31.04
C LEU A 230 -11.72 13.78 30.44
N ALA A 231 -12.37 14.61 31.28
CA ALA A 231 -13.16 15.74 30.81
C ALA A 231 -12.33 16.76 30.00
N ILE A 232 -11.09 17.04 30.43
CA ILE A 232 -10.18 17.94 29.72
C ILE A 232 -9.84 17.37 28.35
N PHE A 233 -9.52 16.08 28.27
CA PHE A 233 -9.16 15.45 27.00
C PHE A 233 -10.34 15.25 26.06
N VAL A 234 -11.54 14.98 26.57
CA VAL A 234 -12.76 14.99 25.76
C VAL A 234 -12.92 16.36 25.09
N VAL A 235 -12.75 17.47 25.83
CA VAL A 235 -12.85 18.82 25.25
C VAL A 235 -11.72 19.09 24.25
N LEU A 236 -10.48 18.74 24.58
CA LEU A 236 -9.32 18.99 23.71
C LEU A 236 -9.35 18.16 22.41
N PHE A 237 -9.95 16.97 22.44
CA PHE A 237 -9.94 16.04 21.30
C PHE A 237 -11.29 15.82 20.64
N ALA A 238 -12.40 16.38 21.13
CA ALA A 238 -13.71 16.22 20.51
C ALA A 238 -13.70 16.58 19.01
N GLY A 239 -13.10 17.72 18.65
CA GLY A 239 -12.96 18.12 17.24
C GLY A 239 -11.97 17.28 16.44
N THR A 240 -10.98 16.69 17.11
CA THR A 240 -9.98 15.81 16.49
C THR A 240 -10.57 14.43 16.19
N LEU A 241 -11.36 13.86 17.10
CA LEU A 241 -12.01 12.55 16.93
C LEU A 241 -13.14 12.57 15.90
N ALA A 242 -13.67 13.75 15.58
CA ALA A 242 -14.73 13.95 14.59
C ALA A 242 -14.20 14.42 13.21
N GLY A 243 -12.89 14.66 13.06
CA GLY A 243 -12.32 15.24 11.85
C GLY A 243 -11.96 14.20 10.79
N GLU A 244 -12.43 14.38 9.55
CA GLU A 244 -12.13 13.46 8.43
C GLU A 244 -10.65 13.46 8.01
N ASN A 245 -9.92 14.55 8.28
CA ASN A 245 -8.49 14.68 7.97
C ASN A 245 -7.57 14.32 9.15
N VAL A 246 -8.03 13.43 10.03
CA VAL A 246 -7.33 13.04 11.25
C VAL A 246 -6.96 11.57 11.22
N SER A 247 -5.72 11.26 11.57
CA SER A 247 -5.28 9.87 11.68
C SER A 247 -5.64 9.27 13.03
N HIS A 248 -6.74 8.52 13.08
CA HIS A 248 -7.12 7.76 14.27
C HIS A 248 -6.12 6.64 14.59
N TYR A 249 -5.51 6.01 13.57
CA TYR A 249 -4.48 5.00 13.78
C TYR A 249 -3.23 5.58 14.45
N ALA A 250 -2.78 6.77 14.05
CA ALA A 250 -1.66 7.45 14.70
C ALA A 250 -1.95 7.72 16.18
N HIS A 251 -3.16 8.16 16.50
CA HIS A 251 -3.59 8.48 17.86
C HIS A 251 -3.69 7.26 18.75
N VAL A 252 -4.34 6.19 18.27
CA VAL A 252 -4.46 4.93 19.00
C VAL A 252 -3.08 4.30 19.22
N GLY A 253 -2.24 4.25 18.19
CA GLY A 253 -0.88 3.72 18.30
C GLY A 253 -0.01 4.51 19.29
N GLY A 254 -0.05 5.85 19.20
CA GLY A 254 0.66 6.73 20.13
C GLY A 254 0.19 6.56 21.56
N PHE A 255 -1.13 6.58 21.78
CA PHE A 255 -1.77 6.36 23.08
C PHE A 255 -1.35 5.03 23.70
N ALA A 256 -1.46 3.93 22.95
CA ALA A 256 -1.11 2.59 23.42
C ALA A 256 0.38 2.49 23.78
N GLY A 257 1.27 3.03 22.94
CA GLY A 257 2.72 3.05 23.19
C GLY A 257 3.08 3.83 24.46
N GLY A 258 2.51 5.03 24.61
CA GLY A 258 2.75 5.86 25.79
C GLY A 258 2.16 5.27 27.08
N ALA A 259 0.93 4.74 27.02
CA ALA A 259 0.28 4.08 28.15
C ALA A 259 1.06 2.84 28.62
N LEU A 260 1.45 1.97 27.68
CA LEU A 260 2.24 0.77 27.99
C LEU A 260 3.58 1.13 28.64
N ALA A 261 4.29 2.11 28.08
CA ALA A 261 5.55 2.60 28.68
C ALA A 261 5.34 3.12 30.10
N ALA A 262 4.29 3.90 30.34
CA ALA A 262 3.96 4.40 31.67
C ALA A 262 3.60 3.29 32.69
N VAL A 263 2.95 2.21 32.25
CA VAL A 263 2.67 1.03 33.10
C VAL A 263 3.96 0.28 33.47
N LEU A 264 4.96 0.24 32.58
CA LEU A 264 6.17 -0.56 32.77
C LEU A 264 7.33 0.21 33.43
N VAL A 265 7.47 1.50 33.14
CA VAL A 265 8.61 2.31 33.60
C VAL A 265 8.58 2.48 35.12
N LYS A 266 9.72 2.22 35.77
CA LYS A 266 9.96 2.59 37.17
C LYS A 266 11.04 3.67 37.20
N PRO A 267 10.73 4.91 37.59
CA PRO A 267 11.68 6.00 37.55
C PRO A 267 12.79 5.84 38.60
N PRO A 268 13.99 6.43 38.40
CA PRO A 268 15.14 6.20 39.26
C PRO A 268 14.92 6.56 40.74
N PHE A 269 14.05 7.52 41.03
CA PHE A 269 13.77 7.96 42.40
C PHE A 269 12.88 6.99 43.21
N MET A 270 12.31 5.97 42.57
CA MET A 270 11.64 4.84 43.24
C MET A 270 12.60 3.74 43.69
N PHE A 271 13.91 3.92 43.47
CA PHE A 271 14.94 2.96 43.87
C PHE A 271 15.88 3.55 44.94
N PRO A 272 16.54 2.68 45.74
CA PRO A 272 17.59 3.07 46.68
C PRO A 272 18.70 3.87 46.01
N ALA A 273 19.36 4.75 46.78
CA ALA A 273 20.39 5.67 46.25
C ALA A 273 21.48 4.95 45.42
N THR A 274 21.87 3.76 45.86
CA THR A 274 22.90 2.90 45.23
C THR A 274 22.52 2.40 43.82
N ALA A 275 21.23 2.29 43.51
CA ALA A 275 20.74 1.78 42.23
C ALA A 275 20.34 2.88 41.22
N ARG A 276 20.11 4.12 41.68
CA ARG A 276 19.51 5.19 40.85
C ARG A 276 20.31 5.49 39.58
N ALA A 277 21.63 5.58 39.69
CA ALA A 277 22.50 5.86 38.54
C ALA A 277 22.38 4.77 37.47
N ARG A 278 22.41 3.49 37.87
CA ARG A 278 22.26 2.34 36.98
C ARG A 278 20.90 2.33 36.28
N VAL A 279 19.82 2.56 37.04
CA VAL A 279 18.45 2.62 36.49
C VAL A 279 18.34 3.77 35.48
N ARG A 280 18.87 4.96 35.83
CA ARG A 280 18.89 6.12 34.93
C ARG A 280 19.60 5.80 33.60
N THR A 281 20.77 5.18 33.64
CA THR A 281 21.50 4.77 32.42
C THR A 281 20.70 3.77 31.59
N ARG A 282 20.06 2.78 32.22
CA ARG A 282 19.21 1.81 31.53
C ARG A 282 18.00 2.46 30.84
N LEU A 283 17.34 3.40 31.53
CA LEU A 283 16.18 4.11 30.96
C LEU A 283 16.59 5.00 29.79
N TRP A 284 17.74 5.67 29.85
CA TRP A 284 18.26 6.40 28.68
C TRP A 284 18.61 5.47 27.52
N GLY A 285 19.23 4.31 27.79
CA GLY A 285 19.49 3.30 26.76
C GLY A 285 18.20 2.78 26.11
N LEU A 286 17.17 2.52 26.93
CA LEU A 286 15.85 2.12 26.43
C LEU A 286 15.18 3.23 25.61
N ALA A 287 15.20 4.47 26.09
CA ALA A 287 14.64 5.61 25.37
C ALA A 287 15.33 5.80 24.02
N ALA A 288 16.66 5.69 23.97
CA ALA A 288 17.43 5.77 22.73
C ALA A 288 17.05 4.63 21.76
N ALA A 289 16.98 3.39 22.25
CA ALA A 289 16.60 2.24 21.43
C ALA A 289 15.18 2.40 20.85
N LEU A 290 14.22 2.82 21.68
CA LEU A 290 12.83 3.08 21.25
C LEU A 290 12.73 4.26 20.28
N ALA A 291 13.53 5.30 20.48
CA ALA A 291 13.53 6.47 19.60
C ALA A 291 14.10 6.15 18.22
N ILE A 292 15.08 5.24 18.15
CA ILE A 292 15.75 4.81 16.93
C ILE A 292 14.94 3.74 16.16
N ALA A 293 14.20 2.89 16.87
CA ALA A 293 13.43 1.78 16.29
C ALA A 293 12.52 2.15 15.09
N PRO A 294 11.80 3.29 15.07
CA PRO A 294 10.97 3.70 13.94
C PRO A 294 11.71 3.78 12.60
N SER A 295 13.00 4.15 12.58
CA SER A 295 13.79 4.21 11.34
C SER A 295 14.04 2.84 10.71
N PHE A 296 13.94 1.78 11.50
CA PHE A 296 14.11 0.42 11.01
C PHE A 296 12.81 -0.21 10.49
N LEU A 297 11.66 0.42 10.70
CA LEU A 297 10.37 -0.11 10.22
C LEU A 297 10.36 -0.28 8.70
N GLY A 298 10.86 0.71 7.94
CA GLY A 298 10.96 0.62 6.48
C GLY A 298 11.77 -0.59 6.01
N PRO A 299 13.06 -0.68 6.38
CA PRO A 299 13.90 -1.85 6.06
C PRO A 299 13.29 -3.19 6.49
N VAL A 300 12.73 -3.28 7.70
CA VAL A 300 12.11 -4.51 8.20
C VAL A 300 10.90 -4.90 7.34
N LEU A 301 10.03 -3.95 6.98
CA LEU A 301 8.87 -4.21 6.14
C LEU A 301 9.25 -4.61 4.71
N ARG A 302 10.40 -4.16 4.18
CA ARG A 302 10.91 -4.64 2.88
C ARG A 302 11.27 -6.13 2.91
N HIS A 303 11.78 -6.61 4.05
CA HIS A 303 12.11 -8.03 4.24
C HIS A 303 10.91 -8.89 4.63
N VAL A 304 9.86 -8.29 5.19
CA VAL A 304 8.63 -8.98 5.62
C VAL A 304 7.40 -8.36 4.94
N PRO A 305 7.32 -8.40 3.60
CA PRO A 305 6.35 -7.63 2.83
C PRO A 305 4.89 -7.99 3.14
N TRP A 306 4.61 -9.24 3.51
CA TRP A 306 3.25 -9.69 3.81
C TRP A 306 2.60 -8.97 5.01
N VAL A 307 3.38 -8.45 5.97
CA VAL A 307 2.87 -7.61 7.08
C VAL A 307 2.39 -6.25 6.57
N ALA A 308 3.05 -5.74 5.53
CA ALA A 308 2.84 -4.44 4.94
C ALA A 308 1.69 -4.41 3.91
N TYR A 309 1.48 -5.53 3.22
CA TYR A 309 0.61 -5.70 2.04
C TYR A 309 -0.71 -6.48 2.34
N TRP A 310 -1.09 -6.52 3.62
CA TRP A 310 -2.13 -7.36 4.24
C TRP A 310 -3.47 -7.51 3.50
N PRO A 311 -4.08 -8.73 3.57
CA PRO A 311 -3.54 -9.90 2.90
C PRO A 311 -3.68 -9.76 1.37
N PRO A 312 -2.85 -10.44 0.57
CA PRO A 312 -3.08 -10.51 -0.87
C PRO A 312 -4.44 -11.15 -1.16
N GLN A 313 -5.20 -10.56 -2.08
CA GLN A 313 -6.45 -11.14 -2.58
C GLN A 313 -6.30 -11.51 -4.04
N GLU A 314 -6.93 -12.62 -4.41
CA GLU A 314 -7.09 -12.99 -5.82
C GLU A 314 -8.25 -12.18 -6.40
N VAL A 315 -7.98 -11.53 -7.53
CA VAL A 315 -8.90 -10.60 -8.18
C VAL A 315 -9.12 -11.07 -9.61
N ASP A 316 -10.38 -11.28 -9.96
CA ASP A 316 -10.80 -11.67 -11.30
C ASP A 316 -11.02 -10.43 -12.17
N LEU A 317 -10.25 -10.34 -13.25
CA LEU A 317 -10.38 -9.30 -14.27
C LEU A 317 -11.27 -9.81 -15.39
N VAL A 318 -12.58 -9.72 -15.19
CA VAL A 318 -13.59 -10.26 -16.12
C VAL A 318 -13.45 -9.68 -17.53
N ASP A 319 -13.13 -8.38 -17.65
CA ASP A 319 -12.97 -7.71 -18.95
C ASP A 319 -11.64 -8.04 -19.66
N VAL A 320 -10.71 -8.70 -18.96
CA VAL A 320 -9.40 -9.10 -19.48
C VAL A 320 -9.32 -10.62 -19.67
N GLY A 321 -10.13 -11.39 -18.93
CA GLY A 321 -10.03 -12.85 -18.90
C GLY A 321 -8.78 -13.32 -18.15
N ALA A 322 -8.44 -12.66 -17.04
CA ALA A 322 -7.26 -12.98 -16.24
C ALA A 322 -7.54 -12.89 -14.73
N THR A 323 -6.76 -13.60 -13.93
CA THR A 323 -6.78 -13.50 -12.46
C THR A 323 -5.45 -12.96 -11.97
N VAL A 324 -5.45 -12.05 -11.01
CA VAL A 324 -4.22 -11.44 -10.46
C VAL A 324 -4.25 -11.46 -8.93
N THR A 325 -3.09 -11.66 -8.30
CA THR A 325 -2.96 -11.56 -6.84
C THR A 325 -2.47 -10.17 -6.46
N VAL A 326 -3.32 -9.40 -5.78
CA VAL A 326 -3.05 -8.00 -5.44
C VAL A 326 -3.01 -7.85 -3.92
N PRO A 327 -1.98 -7.18 -3.35
CA PRO A 327 -2.00 -6.72 -1.96
C PRO A 327 -3.32 -6.06 -1.56
N GLY A 328 -3.91 -6.43 -0.42
CA GLY A 328 -5.17 -5.85 0.03
C GLY A 328 -5.13 -4.32 0.17
N ARG A 329 -3.96 -3.77 0.51
CA ARG A 329 -3.71 -2.31 0.55
C ARG A 329 -3.87 -1.61 -0.81
N LEU A 330 -3.70 -2.32 -1.92
CA LEU A 330 -3.85 -1.78 -3.28
C LEU A 330 -5.26 -1.97 -3.83
N LEU A 331 -6.17 -2.59 -3.07
CA LEU A 331 -7.56 -2.73 -3.49
C LEU A 331 -8.31 -1.42 -3.19
N PRO A 332 -9.20 -0.98 -4.08
CA PRO A 332 -10.03 0.20 -3.84
C PRO A 332 -11.03 -0.05 -2.69
N GLU A 333 -11.33 1.00 -1.93
CA GLU A 333 -12.25 0.94 -0.77
C GLU A 333 -13.71 0.69 -1.19
N ASP A 334 -14.11 1.16 -2.37
CA ASP A 334 -15.53 1.23 -2.78
C ASP A 334 -16.05 -0.02 -3.52
N GLY A 335 -15.23 -1.05 -3.73
CA GLY A 335 -15.63 -2.38 -4.25
C GLY A 335 -16.22 -2.43 -5.67
N GLU A 336 -16.56 -1.31 -6.31
CA GLU A 336 -17.13 -1.29 -7.66
C GLU A 336 -16.14 -1.73 -8.76
N ARG A 337 -14.84 -1.58 -8.52
CA ARG A 337 -13.77 -1.97 -9.45
C ARG A 337 -12.72 -2.80 -8.74
N ALA A 338 -12.12 -3.72 -9.48
CA ALA A 338 -10.99 -4.55 -9.06
C ALA A 338 -9.64 -3.81 -8.98
N TYR A 339 -9.58 -2.57 -9.50
CA TYR A 339 -8.35 -1.82 -9.76
C TYR A 339 -8.50 -0.33 -9.40
N THR A 340 -7.39 0.35 -9.14
CA THR A 340 -7.39 1.75 -8.65
C THR A 340 -7.40 2.78 -9.77
N MET A 341 -6.95 2.40 -10.98
CA MET A 341 -6.90 3.27 -12.14
C MET A 341 -6.90 2.47 -13.45
N THR A 342 -7.07 3.15 -14.57
CA THR A 342 -6.82 2.56 -15.90
C THR A 342 -5.59 3.19 -16.54
N ALA A 343 -4.66 2.37 -17.01
CA ALA A 343 -3.55 2.82 -17.84
C ALA A 343 -3.85 2.45 -19.29
N ARG A 344 -4.10 3.45 -20.15
CA ARG A 344 -4.46 3.21 -21.57
C ARG A 344 -5.65 2.24 -21.75
N GLY A 345 -6.65 2.36 -20.88
CA GLY A 345 -7.84 1.48 -20.88
C GLY A 345 -7.63 0.13 -20.19
N MET A 346 -6.40 -0.20 -19.77
CA MET A 346 -6.10 -1.45 -19.07
C MET A 346 -6.25 -1.28 -17.55
N PRO A 347 -6.84 -2.25 -16.83
CA PRO A 347 -6.77 -2.32 -15.37
C PRO A 347 -5.36 -2.13 -14.82
N ALA A 348 -5.20 -1.21 -13.87
CA ALA A 348 -3.92 -0.90 -13.26
C ALA A 348 -4.01 -0.57 -11.76
N TRP A 349 -2.93 -0.86 -11.04
CA TRP A 349 -2.77 -0.62 -9.61
C TRP A 349 -1.54 0.25 -9.34
N ASN A 350 -1.70 1.26 -8.50
CA ASN A 350 -0.64 2.16 -8.07
C ASN A 350 -0.62 2.26 -6.55
N ILE A 351 0.59 2.35 -5.98
CA ILE A 351 0.75 2.61 -4.54
C ILE A 351 0.47 4.08 -4.24
N SER A 352 1.09 4.98 -5.02
CA SER A 352 1.01 6.42 -4.79
C SER A 352 0.10 7.08 -5.80
N ARG A 353 -0.80 7.96 -5.33
CA ARG A 353 -1.56 8.85 -6.22
C ARG A 353 -0.73 10.02 -6.77
N ARG A 354 0.51 10.18 -6.33
CA ARG A 354 1.41 11.29 -6.70
C ARG A 354 2.46 10.92 -7.75
N ASP A 355 2.78 9.63 -7.87
CA ASP A 355 3.80 9.13 -8.80
C ASP A 355 3.14 8.31 -9.91
N LEU A 356 3.68 8.43 -11.13
CA LEU A 356 3.23 7.70 -12.32
C LEU A 356 3.80 6.28 -12.38
N THR A 357 3.73 5.56 -11.26
CA THR A 357 4.21 4.17 -11.17
C THR A 357 3.05 3.23 -10.91
N PHE A 358 2.90 2.21 -11.75
CA PHE A 358 1.77 1.30 -11.68
C PHE A 358 2.12 -0.06 -12.27
N VAL A 359 1.36 -1.08 -11.89
CA VAL A 359 1.32 -2.40 -12.54
C VAL A 359 -0.01 -2.54 -13.26
N PHE A 360 -0.02 -3.15 -14.44
CA PHE A 360 -1.22 -3.26 -15.26
C PHE A 360 -1.37 -4.65 -15.89
N CYS A 361 -2.61 -4.98 -16.24
CA CYS A 361 -2.95 -6.16 -17.00
C CYS A 361 -4.06 -5.81 -17.99
N GLY A 362 -3.86 -6.10 -19.27
CA GLY A 362 -4.78 -5.75 -20.34
C GLY A 362 -4.90 -6.82 -21.41
N LEU A 363 -5.91 -6.64 -22.26
CA LEU A 363 -6.22 -7.50 -23.39
C LEU A 363 -6.57 -6.62 -24.59
N ASP A 364 -5.78 -6.73 -25.65
CA ASP A 364 -6.08 -6.11 -26.94
C ASP A 364 -6.62 -7.17 -27.90
N ARG A 365 -7.71 -6.84 -28.61
CA ARG A 365 -8.25 -7.67 -29.71
C ARG A 365 -7.80 -7.08 -31.04
N LEU A 366 -6.86 -7.75 -31.68
CA LEU A 366 -6.22 -7.33 -32.91
C LEU A 366 -7.07 -7.69 -34.14
N ARG A 367 -6.76 -7.08 -35.28
CA ARG A 367 -7.26 -7.52 -36.59
C ARG A 367 -6.33 -8.61 -37.15
N TRP A 368 -6.86 -9.48 -38.02
CA TRP A 368 -6.09 -10.57 -38.62
C TRP A 368 -4.85 -10.06 -39.38
N ASP A 369 -4.98 -8.95 -40.13
CA ASP A 369 -3.86 -8.31 -40.84
C ASP A 369 -2.75 -7.79 -39.91
N GLN A 370 -3.05 -7.58 -38.63
CA GLN A 370 -2.05 -7.17 -37.63
C GLN A 370 -1.28 -8.35 -37.03
N VAL A 371 -1.82 -9.57 -37.09
CA VAL A 371 -1.19 -10.75 -36.47
C VAL A 371 -0.43 -11.63 -37.46
N GLU A 372 -0.56 -11.39 -38.78
CA GLU A 372 0.20 -12.10 -39.82
C GLU A 372 1.72 -12.03 -39.60
N GLY A 373 2.22 -10.92 -39.04
CA GLY A 373 3.63 -10.73 -38.68
C GLY A 373 4.00 -11.09 -37.24
N GLY A 374 3.08 -11.69 -36.48
CA GLY A 374 3.20 -11.93 -35.05
C GLY A 374 2.70 -10.76 -34.19
N ASP A 375 3.38 -10.48 -33.08
CA ASP A 375 3.02 -9.38 -32.18
C ASP A 375 3.29 -8.02 -32.84
N PRO A 376 2.26 -7.19 -33.11
CA PRO A 376 2.45 -5.91 -33.79
C PRO A 376 2.96 -4.79 -32.86
N LEU A 377 2.99 -5.02 -31.55
CA LEU A 377 3.28 -4.01 -30.56
C LEU A 377 4.67 -4.21 -29.95
N THR A 378 5.71 -4.20 -30.77
CA THR A 378 7.10 -4.41 -30.33
C THR A 378 8.01 -3.26 -30.75
N GLY A 379 9.19 -3.15 -30.13
CA GLY A 379 10.22 -2.18 -30.51
C GLY A 379 9.70 -0.74 -30.59
N GLU A 380 9.89 -0.07 -31.74
CA GLU A 380 9.42 1.30 -31.96
C GLU A 380 7.90 1.45 -31.88
N ALA A 381 7.12 0.45 -32.28
CA ALA A 381 5.67 0.53 -32.19
C ALA A 381 5.21 0.59 -30.73
N LEU A 382 5.82 -0.21 -29.86
CA LEU A 382 5.60 -0.18 -28.42
C LEU A 382 6.08 1.14 -27.81
N ALA A 383 7.25 1.63 -28.22
CA ALA A 383 7.77 2.92 -27.77
C ALA A 383 6.78 4.05 -28.12
N ARG A 384 6.36 4.16 -29.39
CA ARG A 384 5.36 5.14 -29.84
C ARG A 384 4.03 5.00 -29.08
N TYR A 385 3.59 3.76 -28.83
CA TYR A 385 2.38 3.53 -28.04
C TYR A 385 2.50 4.17 -26.66
N TRP A 386 3.62 3.97 -25.96
CA TRP A 386 3.80 4.48 -24.60
C TRP A 386 4.31 5.92 -24.50
N SER A 387 4.94 6.48 -25.54
CA SER A 387 5.49 7.85 -25.50
C SER A 387 4.45 8.92 -25.22
N SER A 388 3.20 8.65 -25.59
CA SER A 388 2.05 9.50 -25.28
C SER A 388 1.74 9.61 -23.77
N VAL A 389 2.32 8.78 -22.90
CA VAL A 389 2.10 8.80 -21.44
C VAL A 389 3.22 9.51 -20.70
N GLU A 390 4.48 9.20 -21.02
CA GLU A 390 5.64 9.57 -20.18
C GLU A 390 6.78 10.29 -20.94
N GLY A 391 6.56 10.69 -22.20
CA GLY A 391 7.57 11.37 -23.02
C GLY A 391 8.35 10.43 -23.94
N ASP A 392 9.52 10.86 -24.41
CA ASP A 392 10.30 10.06 -25.36
C ASP A 392 10.81 8.77 -24.71
N ALA A 393 10.54 7.65 -25.39
CA ALA A 393 10.83 6.31 -24.91
C ALA A 393 11.71 5.59 -25.92
N HIS A 394 12.67 4.82 -25.44
CA HIS A 394 13.50 3.96 -26.29
C HIS A 394 13.57 2.54 -25.73
N ALA A 395 13.76 1.57 -26.61
CA ALA A 395 13.86 0.17 -26.21
C ALA A 395 15.21 -0.11 -25.53
N ILE A 396 15.16 -0.88 -24.45
CA ILE A 396 16.32 -1.38 -23.72
C ILE A 396 16.30 -2.92 -23.71
N GLU A 397 17.34 -3.54 -23.16
CA GLU A 397 17.39 -4.99 -23.00
C GLU A 397 16.22 -5.48 -22.12
N ALA A 398 15.39 -6.35 -22.68
CA ALA A 398 14.24 -6.90 -21.99
C ALA A 398 14.64 -8.02 -21.01
N PRO A 399 13.93 -8.17 -19.89
CA PRO A 399 14.13 -9.33 -19.02
C PRO A 399 13.70 -10.63 -19.72
N PRO A 400 14.07 -11.80 -19.18
CA PRO A 400 13.58 -13.07 -19.71
C PRO A 400 12.05 -13.13 -19.74
N PRO A 401 11.44 -13.78 -20.75
CA PRO A 401 10.01 -14.02 -20.77
C PRO A 401 9.49 -14.72 -19.51
N ARG A 402 8.30 -14.32 -19.08
CA ARG A 402 7.69 -14.85 -17.85
C ARG A 402 7.30 -16.33 -17.92
N ALA A 403 7.03 -16.85 -19.12
CA ALA A 403 6.67 -18.25 -19.39
C ALA A 403 6.82 -18.55 -20.89
N PRO A 404 6.80 -19.84 -21.32
CA PRO A 404 6.78 -20.20 -22.73
C PRO A 404 5.63 -19.53 -23.50
N GLY A 405 5.90 -19.08 -24.72
CA GLY A 405 4.94 -18.36 -25.57
C GLY A 405 4.78 -16.88 -25.25
N TRP A 406 5.37 -16.39 -24.15
CA TRP A 406 5.43 -14.96 -23.86
C TRP A 406 6.65 -14.32 -24.52
N THR A 407 6.51 -13.08 -24.93
CA THR A 407 7.61 -12.19 -25.29
C THR A 407 7.76 -11.12 -24.20
N ALA A 408 8.98 -10.60 -24.02
CA ALA A 408 9.27 -9.57 -23.03
C ALA A 408 9.84 -8.35 -23.74
N HIS A 409 9.42 -7.18 -23.28
CA HIS A 409 9.83 -5.89 -23.80
C HIS A 409 10.16 -4.97 -22.62
N ALA A 410 11.15 -4.10 -22.82
CA ALA A 410 11.47 -3.08 -21.84
C ALA A 410 11.76 -1.75 -22.55
N LEU A 411 11.21 -0.67 -21.99
CA LEU A 411 11.43 0.69 -22.46
C LEU A 411 11.96 1.55 -21.33
N GLU A 412 12.80 2.51 -21.68
CA GLU A 412 13.24 3.57 -20.78
C GLU A 412 12.76 4.92 -21.30
N PHE A 413 12.11 5.67 -20.40
CA PHE A 413 11.61 7.02 -20.66
C PHE A 413 12.63 8.01 -20.13
N VAL A 414 12.99 8.97 -20.97
CA VAL A 414 14.01 9.98 -20.68
C VAL A 414 13.40 11.38 -20.68
N ASP A 415 13.90 12.26 -19.82
CA ASP A 415 13.59 13.69 -19.88
C ASP A 415 14.31 14.35 -21.08
N GLU A 416 14.05 15.64 -21.34
CA GLU A 416 14.61 16.39 -22.50
C GLU A 416 16.14 16.41 -22.56
N ASP A 417 16.80 16.24 -21.42
CA ASP A 417 18.26 16.18 -21.29
C ASP A 417 18.84 14.76 -21.46
N GLY A 418 17.98 13.76 -21.71
CA GLY A 418 18.35 12.36 -21.86
C GLY A 418 18.46 11.59 -20.54
N THR A 419 18.08 12.19 -19.40
CA THR A 419 18.14 11.52 -18.10
C THR A 419 17.02 10.49 -17.96
N PRO A 420 17.31 9.22 -17.60
CA PRO A 420 16.29 8.21 -17.33
C PRO A 420 15.38 8.61 -16.17
N LYS A 421 14.08 8.39 -16.33
CA LYS A 421 13.08 8.74 -15.32
C LYS A 421 12.15 7.59 -14.97
N PHE A 422 11.66 6.90 -15.99
CA PHE A 422 10.81 5.73 -15.81
C PHE A 422 11.31 4.56 -16.64
N ARG A 423 11.01 3.36 -16.17
CA ARG A 423 11.20 2.12 -16.91
C ARG A 423 9.88 1.37 -16.98
N LEU A 424 9.49 1.00 -18.21
CA LEU A 424 8.43 0.05 -18.47
C LEU A 424 9.06 -1.34 -18.67
N VAL A 425 8.48 -2.34 -18.03
CA VAL A 425 8.67 -3.74 -18.38
C VAL A 425 7.31 -4.32 -18.72
N GLU A 426 7.18 -4.92 -19.89
CA GLU A 426 5.93 -5.46 -20.39
C GLU A 426 6.12 -6.85 -21.01
N HIS A 427 5.22 -7.77 -20.72
CA HIS A 427 5.18 -9.11 -21.28
C HIS A 427 3.93 -9.29 -22.12
N HIS A 428 4.08 -9.84 -23.32
CA HIS A 428 2.99 -10.07 -24.26
C HIS A 428 2.76 -11.56 -24.47
N LEU A 429 1.49 -11.96 -24.57
CA LEU A 429 1.07 -13.29 -24.98
C LEU A 429 0.01 -13.16 -26.08
N LEU A 430 0.42 -13.45 -27.31
CA LEU A 430 -0.44 -13.48 -28.48
C LEU A 430 -1.08 -14.86 -28.62
N ARG A 431 -2.42 -14.92 -28.63
CA ARG A 431 -3.22 -16.13 -28.86
C ARG A 431 -4.30 -15.84 -29.89
N GLY A 432 -4.10 -16.30 -31.13
CA GLY A 432 -4.92 -15.87 -32.27
C GLY A 432 -4.86 -14.36 -32.40
N ARG A 433 -6.00 -13.69 -32.20
CA ARG A 433 -6.13 -12.23 -32.24
C ARG A 433 -6.03 -11.54 -30.88
N TYR A 434 -5.91 -12.30 -29.80
CA TYR A 434 -5.89 -11.77 -28.45
C TYR A 434 -4.45 -11.56 -27.98
N LEU A 435 -4.07 -10.29 -27.80
CA LEU A 435 -2.79 -9.89 -27.24
C LEU A 435 -2.97 -9.57 -25.75
N ASN A 436 -2.55 -10.49 -24.89
CA ASN A 436 -2.56 -10.29 -23.44
C ASN A 436 -1.31 -9.53 -23.04
N ARG A 437 -1.46 -8.50 -22.23
CA ARG A 437 -0.42 -7.54 -21.89
C ARG A 437 -0.31 -7.41 -20.39
N VAL A 438 0.87 -7.69 -19.85
CA VAL A 438 1.11 -7.62 -18.40
C VAL A 438 2.42 -6.89 -18.18
N GLY A 439 2.39 -5.78 -17.45
CA GLY A 439 3.58 -4.99 -17.26
C GLY A 439 3.51 -4.06 -16.07
N TYR A 440 4.60 -3.34 -15.87
CA TYR A 440 4.70 -2.34 -14.83
C TYR A 440 5.60 -1.18 -15.25
N VAL A 441 5.32 0.00 -14.69
CA VAL A 441 6.10 1.23 -14.83
C VAL A 441 6.65 1.60 -13.46
N VAL A 442 7.97 1.84 -13.39
CA VAL A 442 8.68 2.21 -12.16
C VAL A 442 9.63 3.37 -12.40
N ASN A 443 9.89 4.17 -11.36
CA ASN A 443 10.93 5.18 -11.40
C ASN A 443 12.31 4.51 -11.54
N VAL A 444 13.22 5.17 -12.26
CA VAL A 444 14.65 4.86 -12.30
C VAL A 444 15.44 6.05 -11.78
N ASP A 445 16.59 5.78 -11.17
CA ASP A 445 17.54 6.84 -10.80
C ASP A 445 18.39 7.29 -12.00
N GLU A 446 19.21 8.33 -11.80
CA GLU A 446 20.11 8.87 -12.83
C GLU A 446 21.10 7.81 -13.38
N GLY A 447 21.36 6.73 -12.62
CA GLY A 447 22.20 5.61 -13.03
C GLY A 447 21.42 4.48 -13.72
N GLY A 448 20.12 4.63 -13.94
CA GLY A 448 19.25 3.62 -14.53
C GLY A 448 18.88 2.47 -13.58
N ALA A 449 19.12 2.58 -12.29
CA ALA A 449 18.68 1.57 -11.33
C ALA A 449 17.20 1.75 -10.99
N SER A 450 16.44 0.66 -11.02
CA SER A 450 15.01 0.70 -10.73
C SER A 450 14.73 0.96 -9.25
N GLY A 451 13.69 1.75 -9.00
CA GLY A 451 13.29 2.14 -7.66
C GLY A 451 12.76 0.98 -6.81
N PRO A 452 12.60 1.20 -5.50
CA PRO A 452 12.25 0.15 -4.52
C PRO A 452 10.82 -0.40 -4.67
N ARG A 453 10.00 0.15 -5.57
CA ARG A 453 8.66 -0.34 -5.91
C ARG A 453 8.70 -1.52 -6.89
N GLU A 454 9.78 -1.68 -7.66
CA GLU A 454 9.88 -2.70 -8.70
C GLU A 454 9.65 -4.13 -8.20
N PRO A 455 10.25 -4.60 -7.09
CA PRO A 455 10.04 -5.97 -6.63
C PRO A 455 8.56 -6.28 -6.34
N LEU A 456 7.80 -5.29 -5.85
CA LEU A 456 6.37 -5.44 -5.60
C LEU A 456 5.60 -5.56 -6.92
N TYR A 457 5.80 -4.63 -7.85
CA TYR A 457 5.08 -4.63 -9.12
C TYR A 457 5.44 -5.84 -9.98
N ARG A 458 6.70 -6.26 -9.97
CA ARG A 458 7.15 -7.50 -10.61
C ARG A 458 6.45 -8.72 -10.00
N SER A 459 6.29 -8.78 -8.68
CA SER A 459 5.56 -9.86 -7.99
C SER A 459 4.08 -9.91 -8.41
N ILE A 460 3.41 -8.75 -8.46
CA ILE A 460 2.01 -8.66 -8.90
C ILE A 460 1.89 -9.09 -10.37
N ALA A 461 2.73 -8.57 -11.27
CA ALA A 461 2.76 -8.95 -12.68
C ALA A 461 3.02 -10.46 -12.87
N ALA A 462 3.94 -11.04 -12.09
CA ALA A 462 4.24 -12.47 -12.13
C ALA A 462 3.05 -13.33 -11.70
N SER A 463 2.18 -12.83 -10.80
CA SER A 463 1.00 -13.54 -10.31
C SER A 463 -0.14 -13.67 -11.32
N VAL A 464 -0.12 -12.89 -12.41
CA VAL A 464 -1.21 -12.85 -13.40
C VAL A 464 -1.36 -14.19 -14.10
N ARG A 465 -2.48 -14.87 -13.91
CA ARG A 465 -2.85 -16.07 -14.69
C ARG A 465 -3.85 -15.67 -15.76
N VAL A 466 -3.45 -15.84 -17.02
CA VAL A 466 -4.30 -15.57 -18.17
C VAL A 466 -5.21 -16.76 -18.40
N GLY A 467 -6.51 -16.53 -18.43
CA GLY A 467 -7.56 -17.51 -18.69
C GLY A 467 -8.16 -17.38 -20.09
N GLU A 468 -9.44 -17.73 -20.22
CA GLU A 468 -10.22 -17.54 -21.44
C GLU A 468 -10.53 -16.06 -21.67
N PRO A 469 -10.40 -15.55 -22.92
CA PRO A 469 -10.86 -14.21 -23.24
C PRO A 469 -12.36 -14.02 -22.96
N PRO A 470 -12.81 -12.81 -22.61
CA PRO A 470 -14.20 -12.54 -22.21
C PRO A 470 -15.22 -12.95 -23.28
N ASP A 471 -14.89 -12.71 -24.55
CA ASP A 471 -15.74 -13.08 -25.69
C ASP A 471 -15.96 -14.60 -25.78
N LEU A 472 -14.90 -15.39 -25.55
CA LEU A 472 -14.98 -16.85 -25.56
C LEU A 472 -15.74 -17.38 -24.35
N ALA A 473 -15.46 -16.85 -23.15
CA ALA A 473 -16.17 -17.23 -21.94
C ALA A 473 -17.68 -16.99 -22.09
N LYS A 474 -18.06 -15.82 -22.62
CA LYS A 474 -19.46 -15.47 -22.93
C LYS A 474 -20.06 -16.39 -23.98
N ALA A 475 -19.34 -16.70 -25.06
CA ALA A 475 -19.83 -17.60 -26.10
C ALA A 475 -20.05 -19.03 -25.58
N ARG A 476 -19.14 -19.54 -24.74
CA ARG A 476 -19.28 -20.85 -24.08
C ARG A 476 -20.48 -20.88 -23.14
N GLU A 477 -20.69 -19.84 -22.34
CA GLU A 477 -21.84 -19.73 -21.43
C GLU A 477 -23.17 -19.74 -22.21
N GLN A 478 -23.25 -18.95 -23.29
CA GLN A 478 -24.43 -18.92 -24.15
C GLN A 478 -24.67 -20.27 -24.84
N HIS A 479 -23.61 -20.92 -25.31
CA HIS A 479 -23.69 -22.25 -25.91
C HIS A 479 -24.15 -23.31 -24.89
N ALA A 480 -23.67 -23.26 -23.65
CA ALA A 480 -24.12 -24.17 -22.60
C ALA A 480 -25.63 -24.04 -22.33
N ARG A 481 -26.19 -22.82 -22.43
CA ARG A 481 -27.64 -22.58 -22.29
C ARG A 481 -28.44 -22.98 -23.52
N SER A 482 -27.85 -23.03 -24.71
CA SER A 482 -28.54 -23.29 -25.98
C SER A 482 -27.64 -24.02 -26.99
N PRO A 483 -27.28 -25.29 -26.73
CA PRO A 483 -26.22 -26.00 -27.46
C PRO A 483 -26.61 -26.42 -28.88
N THR A 484 -27.89 -26.35 -29.23
CA THR A 484 -28.41 -26.70 -30.57
C THR A 484 -28.67 -25.50 -31.46
N SER A 485 -28.54 -24.27 -30.94
CA SER A 485 -28.80 -23.05 -31.70
C SER A 485 -27.70 -22.79 -32.73
N PRO A 486 -28.00 -22.75 -34.05
CA PRO A 486 -27.00 -22.48 -35.08
C PRO A 486 -26.33 -21.12 -34.92
N ARG A 487 -27.08 -20.09 -34.49
CA ARG A 487 -26.55 -18.76 -34.19
C ARG A 487 -25.50 -18.79 -33.07
N ILE A 488 -25.80 -19.48 -31.96
CA ILE A 488 -24.89 -19.54 -30.81
C ILE A 488 -23.66 -20.40 -31.12
N ARG A 489 -23.83 -21.49 -31.88
CA ARG A 489 -22.69 -22.27 -32.38
C ARG A 489 -21.78 -21.44 -33.29
N LEU A 490 -22.36 -20.63 -34.19
CA LEU A 490 -21.56 -19.73 -35.03
C LEU A 490 -20.78 -18.70 -34.20
N GLU A 491 -21.41 -18.11 -33.18
CA GLU A 491 -20.74 -17.20 -32.25
C GLU A 491 -19.60 -17.88 -31.47
N LEU A 492 -19.79 -19.13 -31.03
CA LEU A 492 -18.74 -19.92 -30.38
C LEU A 492 -17.60 -20.28 -31.34
N ALA A 493 -17.90 -20.70 -32.57
CA ALA A 493 -16.90 -21.03 -33.58
C ALA A 493 -16.01 -19.83 -33.89
N ARG A 494 -16.60 -18.64 -34.04
CA ARG A 494 -15.86 -17.37 -34.20
C ARG A 494 -14.95 -17.06 -33.03
N ALA A 495 -15.45 -17.22 -31.80
CA ALA A 495 -14.66 -16.94 -30.61
C ALA A 495 -13.48 -17.92 -30.44
N LEU A 496 -13.67 -19.20 -30.80
CA LEU A 496 -12.61 -20.21 -30.84
C LEU A 496 -11.57 -19.89 -31.92
N TRP A 497 -12.03 -19.48 -33.10
CA TRP A 497 -11.15 -19.06 -34.19
C TRP A 497 -10.35 -17.82 -33.80
N ASP A 498 -10.98 -16.80 -33.22
CA ASP A 498 -10.31 -15.60 -32.73
C ASP A 498 -9.26 -15.92 -31.64
N LEU A 499 -9.44 -16.98 -30.86
CA LEU A 499 -8.41 -17.48 -29.91
C LEU A 499 -7.27 -18.23 -30.60
N GLY A 500 -7.48 -18.73 -31.81
CA GLY A 500 -6.55 -19.61 -32.54
C GLY A 500 -6.76 -21.10 -32.26
N ASP A 501 -7.87 -21.51 -31.63
CA ASP A 501 -8.24 -22.93 -31.49
C ASP A 501 -8.95 -23.41 -32.75
N LEU A 502 -8.16 -23.59 -33.81
CA LEU A 502 -8.62 -23.89 -35.17
C LEU A 502 -9.40 -25.21 -35.23
N VAL A 503 -8.98 -26.22 -34.46
CA VAL A 503 -9.58 -27.56 -34.46
C VAL A 503 -10.99 -27.53 -33.84
N GLN A 504 -11.14 -26.91 -32.66
CA GLN A 504 -12.48 -26.79 -32.06
C GLN A 504 -13.36 -25.84 -32.87
N ALA A 505 -12.80 -24.74 -33.40
CA ALA A 505 -13.55 -23.84 -34.26
C ALA A 505 -14.13 -24.57 -35.48
N ASP A 506 -13.32 -25.38 -36.17
CA ASP A 506 -13.72 -26.15 -37.34
C ASP A 506 -14.85 -27.14 -37.01
N ALA A 507 -14.72 -27.88 -35.91
CA ALA A 507 -15.72 -28.83 -35.47
C ALA A 507 -17.08 -28.15 -35.20
N ILE A 508 -17.08 -26.95 -34.58
CA ILE A 508 -18.31 -26.21 -34.34
C ILE A 508 -18.87 -25.60 -35.63
N TYR A 509 -18.02 -25.09 -36.53
CA TYR A 509 -18.46 -24.62 -37.85
C TYR A 509 -19.14 -25.75 -38.64
N ALA A 510 -18.58 -26.96 -38.64
CA ALA A 510 -19.18 -28.14 -39.30
C ALA A 510 -20.61 -28.38 -38.83
N LEU A 511 -20.85 -28.33 -37.52
CA LEU A 511 -22.20 -28.49 -36.96
C LEU A 511 -23.19 -27.43 -37.43
N VAL A 512 -22.73 -26.20 -37.73
CA VAL A 512 -23.59 -25.13 -38.27
C VAL A 512 -23.83 -25.35 -39.76
N VAL A 513 -22.80 -25.74 -40.52
CA VAL A 513 -22.90 -26.04 -41.95
C VAL A 513 -23.85 -27.21 -42.20
N ASP A 514 -23.85 -28.23 -41.36
CA ASP A 514 -24.71 -29.41 -41.49
C ASP A 514 -26.16 -29.15 -41.02
N THR A 515 -26.45 -27.99 -40.41
CA THR A 515 -27.78 -27.65 -39.88
C THR A 515 -28.46 -26.57 -40.75
N PRO A 516 -29.57 -26.88 -41.45
CA PRO A 516 -30.31 -25.89 -42.23
C PRO A 516 -30.74 -24.70 -41.37
N SER A 517 -30.17 -23.51 -41.64
CA SER A 517 -30.42 -22.29 -40.86
C SER A 517 -30.00 -21.04 -41.62
N PRO A 518 -30.47 -19.84 -41.24
CA PRO A 518 -30.01 -18.58 -41.83
C PRO A 518 -28.51 -18.31 -41.63
N GLN A 519 -27.84 -19.03 -40.72
CA GLN A 519 -26.42 -18.89 -40.43
C GLN A 519 -25.52 -19.77 -41.31
N GLN A 520 -26.09 -20.71 -42.06
CA GLN A 520 -25.36 -21.73 -42.79
C GLN A 520 -24.39 -21.14 -43.83
N SER A 521 -24.86 -20.23 -44.70
CA SER A 521 -24.00 -19.59 -45.71
C SER A 521 -22.84 -18.80 -45.08
N LYS A 522 -23.11 -18.10 -43.97
CA LYS A 522 -22.09 -17.34 -43.25
C LYS A 522 -21.06 -18.25 -42.58
N ALA A 523 -21.49 -19.38 -42.03
CA ALA A 523 -20.61 -20.39 -41.45
C ALA A 523 -19.70 -21.03 -42.52
N VAL A 524 -20.21 -21.31 -43.72
CA VAL A 524 -19.40 -21.82 -44.84
C VAL A 524 -18.31 -20.81 -45.22
N SER A 525 -18.69 -19.54 -45.41
CA SER A 525 -17.77 -18.45 -45.76
C SER A 525 -16.66 -18.27 -44.73
N GLU A 526 -16.99 -18.21 -43.44
CA GLU A 526 -15.98 -18.03 -42.37
C GLU A 526 -15.12 -19.27 -42.14
N ARG A 527 -15.69 -20.48 -42.21
CA ARG A 527 -14.95 -21.73 -42.09
C ARG A 527 -13.89 -21.85 -43.18
N LEU A 528 -14.26 -21.52 -44.43
CA LEU A 528 -13.32 -21.53 -45.55
C LEU A 528 -12.25 -20.46 -45.42
N SER A 529 -12.61 -19.25 -44.99
CA SER A 529 -11.64 -18.20 -44.71
C SER A 529 -10.60 -18.63 -43.67
N MET A 530 -11.04 -19.35 -42.64
CA MET A 530 -10.14 -19.95 -41.65
C MET A 530 -9.21 -21.01 -42.25
N TRP A 531 -9.72 -21.89 -43.13
CA TRP A 531 -8.89 -22.89 -43.81
C TRP A 531 -7.87 -22.26 -44.76
N ALA A 532 -8.31 -21.31 -45.58
CA ALA A 532 -7.46 -20.63 -46.55
C ALA A 532 -6.34 -19.82 -45.89
N SER A 533 -6.61 -19.24 -44.71
CA SER A 533 -5.60 -18.50 -43.93
C SER A 533 -4.63 -19.40 -43.15
N HIS A 534 -4.94 -20.68 -42.97
CA HIS A 534 -4.14 -21.64 -42.19
C HIS A 534 -3.98 -22.99 -42.91
N PRO A 535 -3.44 -23.01 -44.14
CA PRO A 535 -3.40 -24.22 -44.97
C PRO A 535 -2.69 -25.39 -44.26
N ASP A 536 -1.59 -25.12 -43.55
CA ASP A 536 -0.84 -26.15 -42.82
C ASP A 536 -1.66 -26.83 -41.71
N ALA A 537 -2.62 -26.13 -41.09
CA ALA A 537 -3.46 -26.68 -40.04
C ALA A 537 -4.58 -27.59 -40.58
N PHE A 538 -4.85 -27.50 -41.89
CA PHE A 538 -6.00 -28.12 -42.55
C PHE A 538 -5.62 -28.92 -43.82
N ALA A 539 -4.34 -29.26 -44.00
CA ALA A 539 -3.85 -30.00 -45.17
C ALA A 539 -4.45 -31.41 -45.36
N ASP A 540 -5.05 -31.99 -44.30
CA ASP A 540 -5.79 -33.26 -44.34
C ASP A 540 -7.30 -33.05 -44.05
N ALA A 541 -7.80 -31.82 -44.18
CA ALA A 541 -9.21 -31.55 -43.90
C ALA A 541 -10.10 -32.38 -44.83
N PRO A 542 -11.16 -33.04 -44.32
CA PRO A 542 -12.02 -33.87 -45.16
C PRO A 542 -12.67 -33.00 -46.23
N ASP A 543 -12.33 -33.25 -47.50
CA ASP A 543 -12.91 -32.62 -48.69
C ASP A 543 -14.43 -32.81 -48.66
N PRO A 544 -15.21 -31.77 -48.31
CA PRO A 544 -16.64 -31.96 -48.20
C PRO A 544 -17.25 -31.85 -49.60
N PRO A 545 -18.00 -32.86 -50.09
CA PRO A 545 -18.67 -32.78 -51.40
C PRO A 545 -19.63 -31.58 -51.55
N TRP A 546 -20.05 -30.98 -50.42
CA TRP A 546 -20.85 -29.75 -50.39
C TRP A 546 -20.03 -28.49 -50.70
N PHE A 547 -18.70 -28.51 -50.59
CA PHE A 547 -17.82 -27.36 -50.66
C PHE A 547 -17.89 -26.62 -52.01
N GLU A 548 -17.64 -27.33 -53.11
CA GLU A 548 -17.76 -26.78 -54.46
C GLU A 548 -19.19 -26.32 -54.77
N GLN A 549 -20.18 -27.07 -54.27
CA GLN A 549 -21.59 -26.72 -54.45
C GLN A 549 -21.92 -25.38 -53.79
N TRP A 550 -21.43 -25.13 -52.58
CA TRP A 550 -21.63 -23.83 -51.91
C TRP A 550 -20.87 -22.70 -52.61
N MET A 551 -19.69 -22.94 -53.17
CA MET A 551 -19.02 -21.95 -54.03
C MET A 551 -19.85 -21.63 -55.28
N VAL A 552 -20.56 -22.60 -55.86
CA VAL A 552 -21.49 -22.35 -56.97
C VAL A 552 -22.74 -21.60 -56.51
N ASP A 553 -23.34 -22.02 -55.40
CA ASP A 553 -24.60 -21.47 -54.87
C ASP A 553 -24.41 -20.04 -54.31
N LEU A 554 -23.23 -19.74 -53.77
CA LEU A 554 -22.85 -18.44 -53.23
C LEU A 554 -21.80 -17.74 -54.11
N ASN A 555 -21.99 -17.81 -55.42
CA ASN A 555 -21.14 -17.14 -56.41
C ASN A 555 -20.96 -15.63 -56.15
N HIS A 556 -22.02 -14.98 -55.64
CA HIS A 556 -22.04 -13.58 -55.28
C HIS A 556 -21.19 -13.22 -54.05
N ASP A 557 -20.82 -14.19 -53.20
CA ASP A 557 -19.95 -13.97 -52.03
C ASP A 557 -18.48 -13.91 -52.49
N ARG A 558 -18.01 -12.68 -52.68
CA ARG A 558 -16.65 -12.38 -53.13
C ARG A 558 -15.59 -13.04 -52.25
N GLN A 559 -15.75 -13.01 -50.93
CA GLN A 559 -14.75 -13.53 -49.99
C GLN A 559 -14.68 -15.06 -50.10
N LEU A 560 -15.84 -15.72 -50.16
CA LEU A 560 -15.93 -17.17 -50.34
C LEU A 560 -15.23 -17.62 -51.64
N GLN A 561 -15.44 -16.92 -52.75
CA GLN A 561 -14.79 -17.28 -54.02
C GLN A 561 -13.27 -17.17 -53.92
N VAL A 562 -12.77 -16.06 -53.39
CA VAL A 562 -11.33 -15.81 -53.24
C VAL A 562 -10.69 -16.86 -52.32
N ASP A 563 -11.23 -17.06 -51.13
CA ASP A 563 -10.70 -18.01 -50.15
C ASP A 563 -10.78 -19.45 -50.66
N GLY A 564 -11.86 -19.79 -51.37
CA GLY A 564 -12.03 -21.10 -51.99
C GLY A 564 -11.04 -21.39 -53.11
N ILE A 565 -10.77 -20.43 -53.99
CA ILE A 565 -9.76 -20.59 -55.04
C ILE A 565 -8.36 -20.77 -54.42
N HIS A 566 -8.03 -19.97 -53.39
CA HIS A 566 -6.76 -20.10 -52.68
C HIS A 566 -6.61 -21.45 -51.99
N TRP A 567 -7.65 -21.91 -51.29
CA TRP A 567 -7.64 -23.22 -50.63
C TRP A 567 -7.53 -24.39 -51.62
N LEU A 568 -8.35 -24.39 -52.69
CA LEU A 568 -8.28 -25.43 -53.74
C LEU A 568 -6.90 -25.46 -54.42
N SER A 569 -6.27 -24.29 -54.59
CA SER A 569 -4.92 -24.20 -55.13
C SER A 569 -3.88 -24.75 -54.17
N ALA A 570 -4.02 -24.49 -52.86
CA ALA A 570 -3.13 -25.04 -51.83
C ALA A 570 -3.23 -26.57 -51.72
N GLU A 571 -4.43 -27.12 -51.86
CA GLU A 571 -4.71 -28.56 -51.88
C GLU A 571 -4.28 -29.26 -53.20
N GLY A 572 -3.66 -28.54 -54.14
CA GLY A 572 -3.23 -29.11 -55.42
C GLY A 572 -4.38 -29.41 -56.40
N ARG A 573 -5.61 -28.95 -56.12
CA ARG A 573 -6.81 -29.14 -56.95
C ARG A 573 -6.89 -28.09 -58.06
N CYS A 574 -5.79 -27.89 -58.78
CA CYS A 574 -5.60 -26.72 -59.63
C CYS A 574 -6.63 -26.58 -60.75
N ALA A 575 -7.06 -27.70 -61.36
CA ALA A 575 -8.08 -27.68 -62.39
C ALA A 575 -9.43 -27.15 -61.88
N VAL A 576 -9.81 -27.51 -60.65
CA VAL A 576 -11.04 -27.04 -60.00
C VAL A 576 -10.87 -25.57 -59.60
N ALA A 577 -9.74 -25.20 -59.01
CA ALA A 577 -9.41 -23.83 -58.68
C ALA A 577 -9.48 -22.90 -59.91
N ARG A 578 -8.97 -23.35 -61.06
CA ARG A 578 -9.03 -22.62 -62.34
C ARG A 578 -10.47 -22.38 -62.80
N VAL A 579 -11.35 -23.38 -62.70
CA VAL A 579 -12.76 -23.25 -63.08
C VAL A 579 -13.45 -22.20 -62.21
N HIS A 580 -13.22 -22.23 -60.89
CA HIS A 580 -13.78 -21.24 -59.98
C HIS A 580 -13.19 -19.84 -60.20
N HIS A 581 -11.89 -19.71 -60.49
CA HIS A 581 -11.28 -18.44 -60.86
C HIS A 581 -11.91 -17.84 -62.13
N GLN A 582 -12.10 -18.65 -63.18
CA GLN A 582 -12.74 -18.19 -64.42
C GLN A 582 -14.17 -17.70 -64.18
N ARG A 583 -14.97 -18.45 -63.41
CA ARG A 583 -16.34 -18.03 -63.04
C ARG A 583 -16.32 -16.74 -62.24
N PHE A 584 -15.43 -16.61 -61.26
CA PHE A 584 -15.28 -15.40 -60.47
C PHE A 584 -14.88 -14.19 -61.34
N ALA A 585 -14.00 -14.40 -62.34
CA ALA A 585 -13.62 -13.38 -63.32
C ALA A 585 -14.78 -12.96 -64.23
N GLU A 586 -15.62 -13.91 -64.66
CA GLU A 586 -16.81 -13.63 -65.46
C GLU A 586 -17.86 -12.81 -64.69
N GLU A 587 -18.08 -13.17 -63.42
CA GLU A 587 -19.06 -12.47 -62.57
C GLU A 587 -18.55 -11.11 -62.06
N ARG A 588 -17.24 -11.00 -61.86
CA ARG A 588 -16.57 -9.83 -61.27
C ARG A 588 -15.31 -9.44 -62.05
N PRO A 589 -15.44 -8.99 -63.30
CA PRO A 589 -14.28 -8.68 -64.16
C PRO A 589 -13.40 -7.56 -63.60
N ASP A 590 -13.95 -6.69 -62.74
CA ASP A 590 -13.23 -5.56 -62.13
C ASP A 590 -12.68 -5.86 -60.72
N ALA A 591 -12.73 -7.12 -60.26
CA ALA A 591 -12.24 -7.48 -58.93
C ALA A 591 -10.71 -7.48 -58.86
N ALA A 592 -10.16 -6.73 -57.90
CA ALA A 592 -8.71 -6.65 -57.68
C ALA A 592 -8.09 -8.01 -57.32
N GLU A 593 -8.84 -8.90 -56.68
CA GLU A 593 -8.39 -10.25 -56.27
C GLU A 593 -8.24 -11.22 -57.44
N LEU A 594 -8.63 -10.84 -58.66
CA LEU A 594 -8.36 -11.66 -59.84
C LEU A 594 -6.86 -11.87 -60.05
N VAL A 595 -6.04 -10.89 -59.66
CA VAL A 595 -4.58 -11.02 -59.74
C VAL A 595 -4.08 -12.09 -58.78
N THR A 596 -4.49 -12.03 -57.51
CA THR A 596 -4.00 -12.96 -56.47
C THR A 596 -4.54 -14.37 -56.67
N THR A 597 -5.79 -14.51 -57.09
CA THR A 597 -6.40 -15.82 -57.38
C THR A 597 -5.82 -16.45 -58.65
N ALA A 598 -5.53 -15.67 -59.70
CA ALA A 598 -4.84 -16.18 -60.88
C ALA A 598 -3.42 -16.65 -60.54
N GLU A 599 -2.70 -15.89 -59.72
CA GLU A 599 -1.36 -16.24 -59.28
C GLU A 599 -1.35 -17.55 -58.49
N ALA A 600 -2.30 -17.74 -57.58
CA ALA A 600 -2.43 -18.99 -56.80
C ALA A 600 -2.70 -20.20 -57.71
N VAL A 601 -3.60 -20.07 -58.69
CA VAL A 601 -3.91 -21.14 -59.65
C VAL A 601 -2.69 -21.49 -60.49
N LEU A 602 -2.00 -20.48 -61.04
CA LEU A 602 -0.82 -20.68 -61.89
C LEU A 602 0.34 -21.32 -61.12
N ARG A 603 0.57 -20.91 -59.86
CA ARG A 603 1.56 -21.57 -58.98
C ARG A 603 1.20 -23.02 -58.71
N CYS A 604 -0.07 -23.31 -58.42
CA CYS A 604 -0.55 -24.69 -58.22
C CYS A 604 -0.24 -25.57 -59.44
N GLU A 605 -0.37 -25.01 -60.65
CA GLU A 605 -0.15 -25.73 -61.92
C GLU A 605 1.32 -25.86 -62.31
N GLY A 606 2.24 -25.29 -61.52
CA GLY A 606 3.66 -25.21 -61.83
C GLY A 606 3.99 -24.30 -63.02
N ALA A 607 3.10 -23.33 -63.31
CA ALA A 607 3.26 -22.35 -64.39
C ALA A 607 3.92 -21.03 -63.94
N LEU A 608 4.13 -20.88 -62.63
CA LEU A 608 4.84 -19.83 -61.91
C LEU A 608 5.74 -20.51 -60.87
#